data_AF-A0A956S4X1-F1
#
_entry.id   AF-A0A956S4X1-F1
#
_cell.length_a   1.000
_cell.length_b   1.000
_cell.length_c   1.000
_cell.angle_alpha   90.00
_cell.angle_beta   90.00
_cell.angle_gamma   90.00
#
_symmetry.space_group_name_H-M   'P 1'
#
loop_
_entity.id
_entity.type
_entity.pdbx_description
1 polymer ?
#
loop_
_entity_poly.entity_id
_entity_poly.type
_entity_poly.pdbx_seq_one_letter_code
_entity_poly.pdbx_strand_id
1 'polypeptide(L)'
;MIRASATCTVTRSKDSFYYDKTNKATNLVVNFSFKWNGAPLFRGTDLMAVSNGERMYFHNNSYLNVSYQPLNSSGVSSSKKISASIDGAGNTGASFKFKVLGNNGLTYAKSGQGKVYLHRKNEDIKQVGVGVKYGHSTLSISPSVSFPASAGISFSSKVESIGPNQLMCYR
;
A
#
# COMPACT_ATOMS: atom_id res chain seq x y z
N MET A 1 -32.07 5.65 -9.15
CA MET A 1 -30.91 6.57 -9.25
C MET A 1 -29.65 5.73 -9.22
N ILE A 2 -28.97 5.55 -10.35
CA ILE A 2 -27.76 4.71 -10.47
C ILE A 2 -26.66 5.41 -9.68
N ARG A 3 -26.24 4.87 -8.53
CA ARG A 3 -25.05 5.36 -7.83
C ARG A 3 -23.87 5.08 -8.75
N ALA A 4 -23.22 6.14 -9.24
CA ALA A 4 -21.93 6.03 -9.92
C ALA A 4 -21.02 5.10 -9.12
N SER A 5 -20.38 4.14 -9.80
CA SER A 5 -19.50 3.14 -9.16
C SER A 5 -18.53 3.84 -8.21
N ALA A 6 -18.46 3.39 -6.96
CA ALA A 6 -17.48 3.93 -6.03
C ALA A 6 -16.07 3.85 -6.67
N THR A 7 -15.26 4.88 -6.50
CA THR A 7 -13.90 4.96 -7.04
C THR A 7 -12.90 5.05 -5.91
N CYS A 8 -11.80 4.32 -6.03
CA CYS A 8 -10.66 4.44 -5.12
C CYS A 8 -9.63 5.39 -5.73
N THR A 9 -9.13 6.31 -4.92
CA THR A 9 -7.98 7.14 -5.24
C THR A 9 -6.81 6.71 -4.39
N VAL A 10 -5.68 6.45 -5.03
CA VAL A 10 -4.42 6.14 -4.36
C VAL A 10 -3.48 7.33 -4.53
N THR A 11 -2.90 7.76 -3.42
CA THR A 11 -1.89 8.81 -3.42
C THR A 11 -0.62 8.29 -2.76
N ARG A 12 0.50 8.90 -3.13
CA ARG A 12 1.77 8.67 -2.47
C ARG A 12 2.59 9.93 -2.45
N SER A 13 3.51 9.99 -1.50
CA SER A 13 4.50 11.05 -1.37
C SER A 13 5.77 10.52 -0.69
N LYS A 14 6.89 11.19 -0.94
CA LYS A 14 8.14 10.97 -0.21
C LYS A 14 8.09 11.76 1.10
N ASP A 15 8.49 11.14 2.22
CA ASP A 15 8.66 11.82 3.51
C ASP A 15 10.12 12.29 3.65
N SER A 16 11.07 11.35 3.50
CA SER A 16 12.50 11.59 3.67
C SER A 16 13.31 10.68 2.77
N PHE A 17 14.45 11.17 2.27
CA PHE A 17 15.44 10.37 1.55
C PHE A 17 16.82 10.97 1.74
N TYR A 18 17.72 10.22 2.39
CA TYR A 18 19.02 10.72 2.79
C TYR A 18 20.01 9.57 3.02
N TYR A 19 21.31 9.87 2.91
CA TYR A 19 22.37 8.98 3.39
C TYR A 19 22.82 9.39 4.77
N ASP A 20 22.73 8.46 5.70
CA ASP A 20 23.32 8.52 7.02
C ASP A 20 24.81 8.17 6.93
N LYS A 21 25.67 9.18 7.10
CA LYS A 21 27.13 9.01 7.06
C LYS A 21 27.66 8.19 8.23
N THR A 22 26.97 8.23 9.38
CA THR A 22 27.38 7.54 10.61
C THR A 22 27.12 6.05 10.48
N ASN A 23 25.90 5.69 10.07
CA ASN A 23 25.51 4.29 9.87
C ASN A 23 25.85 3.74 8.48
N LYS A 24 26.46 4.58 7.62
CA LYS A 24 26.79 4.30 6.22
C LYS A 24 25.59 3.68 5.49
N ALA A 25 24.43 4.32 5.55
CA ALA A 25 23.21 3.76 4.99
C ALA A 25 22.34 4.81 4.31
N THR A 26 21.81 4.47 3.14
CA THR A 26 20.75 5.27 2.51
C THR A 26 19.40 4.87 3.08
N ASN A 27 18.62 5.85 3.55
CA ASN A 27 17.30 5.67 4.14
C ASN A 27 16.25 6.41 3.31
N LEU A 28 15.09 5.79 3.14
CA LEU A 28 13.94 6.34 2.43
C LEU A 28 12.66 6.02 3.20
N VAL A 29 11.78 7.01 3.32
CA VAL A 29 10.43 6.84 3.87
C VAL A 29 9.42 7.26 2.82
N VAL A 30 8.50 6.34 2.51
CA VAL A 30 7.42 6.57 1.54
C VAL A 30 6.10 6.55 2.29
N ASN A 31 5.37 7.67 2.17
CA ASN A 31 4.00 7.79 2.61
C ASN A 31 3.07 7.38 1.47
N PHE A 32 2.01 6.66 1.79
CA PHE A 32 0.97 6.33 0.83
C PHE A 32 -0.40 6.36 1.50
N SER A 33 -1.43 6.60 0.70
CA SER A 33 -2.80 6.48 1.18
C SER A 33 -3.74 6.02 0.07
N PHE A 34 -4.87 5.49 0.49
CA PHE A 34 -6.00 5.24 -0.40
C PHE A 34 -7.27 5.84 0.20
N LYS A 35 -8.23 6.18 -0.66
CA LYS A 35 -9.54 6.67 -0.25
C LYS A 35 -10.60 6.29 -1.28
N TRP A 36 -11.67 5.67 -0.81
CA TRP A 36 -12.87 5.43 -1.59
C TRP A 36 -13.84 6.62 -1.45
N ASN A 37 -14.46 7.07 -2.54
CA ASN A 37 -15.49 8.11 -2.49
C ASN A 37 -16.85 7.58 -1.96
N GLY A 38 -17.10 6.26 -2.08
CA GLY A 38 -18.28 5.55 -1.58
C GLY A 38 -17.95 4.09 -1.23
N ALA A 39 -18.94 3.31 -0.80
CA ALA A 39 -18.72 1.89 -0.55
C ALA A 39 -18.58 1.12 -1.87
N PRO A 40 -17.48 0.36 -2.09
CA PRO A 40 -17.34 -0.45 -3.30
C PRO A 40 -18.40 -1.55 -3.36
N LEU A 41 -18.68 -2.03 -4.58
CA LEU A 41 -19.65 -3.11 -4.81
C LEU A 41 -19.09 -4.43 -4.27
N PHE A 42 -17.86 -4.76 -4.63
CA PHE A 42 -17.13 -5.91 -4.10
C PHE A 42 -16.45 -5.52 -2.80
N ARG A 43 -16.56 -6.38 -1.78
CA ARG A 43 -16.08 -6.07 -0.42
C ARG A 43 -15.33 -7.24 0.23
N GLY A 44 -14.56 -7.94 -0.61
CA GLY A 44 -13.72 -9.06 -0.19
C GLY A 44 -12.47 -8.60 0.57
N THR A 45 -11.32 -9.09 0.13
CA THR A 45 -10.01 -8.69 0.66
C THR A 45 -9.31 -7.82 -0.38
N ASP A 46 -8.79 -6.68 0.06
CA ASP A 46 -7.99 -5.80 -0.78
C ASP A 46 -6.54 -5.80 -0.28
N LEU A 47 -5.65 -5.25 -1.10
CA LEU A 47 -4.26 -5.05 -0.71
C LEU A 47 -3.68 -3.73 -1.17
N MET A 48 -2.72 -3.23 -0.40
CA MET A 48 -1.76 -2.23 -0.85
C MET A 48 -0.41 -2.90 -1.08
N ALA A 49 0.30 -2.49 -2.12
CA ALA A 49 1.62 -2.97 -2.46
C ALA A 49 2.57 -1.81 -2.71
N VAL A 50 3.80 -1.95 -2.23
CA VAL A 50 4.89 -1.00 -2.44
C VAL A 50 6.13 -1.76 -2.91
N SER A 51 6.82 -1.22 -3.90
CA SER A 51 8.03 -1.78 -4.50
C SER A 51 9.10 -0.70 -4.64
N ASN A 52 10.37 -1.11 -4.77
CA ASN A 52 11.48 -0.21 -5.07
C ASN A 52 12.39 -0.79 -6.16
N GLY A 53 13.08 0.08 -6.91
CA GLY A 53 13.89 -0.31 -8.07
C GLY A 53 15.35 -0.62 -7.70
N GLU A 54 15.80 -0.10 -6.56
CA GLU A 54 17.19 0.00 -6.17
C GLU A 54 17.54 -0.97 -5.03
N ARG A 55 16.75 -2.05 -4.92
CA ARG A 55 16.97 -3.19 -4.02
C ARG A 55 17.20 -2.76 -2.56
N MET A 56 16.56 -1.67 -2.15
CA MET A 56 16.51 -1.25 -0.76
C MET A 56 15.69 -2.25 0.05
N TYR A 57 16.11 -2.49 1.29
CA TYR A 57 15.45 -3.40 2.22
C TYR A 57 14.32 -2.71 2.97
N PHE A 58 13.14 -3.32 2.97
CA PHE A 58 11.99 -2.88 3.75
C PHE A 58 12.19 -3.20 5.23
N HIS A 59 11.75 -2.31 6.12
CA HIS A 59 11.70 -2.59 7.56
C HIS A 59 10.36 -3.17 7.99
N ASN A 60 10.40 -4.07 8.99
CA ASN A 60 9.22 -4.69 9.61
C ASN A 60 8.32 -3.71 10.36
N ASN A 61 8.80 -2.51 10.70
CA ASN A 61 8.00 -1.46 11.33
C ASN A 61 7.10 -0.71 10.33
N SER A 62 7.16 -1.03 9.04
CA SER A 62 6.28 -0.50 8.00
C SER A 62 4.83 -0.92 8.26
N TYR A 63 3.88 -0.01 8.05
CA TYR A 63 2.49 -0.22 8.41
C TYR A 63 1.50 0.51 7.50
N LEU A 64 0.24 0.08 7.57
CA LEU A 64 -0.93 0.74 7.00
C LEU A 64 -2.02 0.81 8.06
N ASN A 65 -2.48 2.01 8.40
CA ASN A 65 -3.68 2.21 9.22
C ASN A 65 -4.90 2.33 8.30
N VAL A 66 -5.85 1.41 8.43
CA VAL A 66 -7.09 1.39 7.65
C VAL A 66 -8.24 1.88 8.50
N SER A 67 -8.92 2.93 8.05
CA SER A 67 -10.13 3.47 8.68
C SER A 67 -11.38 2.88 8.03
N TYR A 68 -12.27 2.37 8.87
CA TYR A 68 -13.54 1.79 8.48
C TYR A 68 -14.68 2.75 8.80
N GLN A 69 -15.59 2.93 7.85
CA GLN A 69 -16.76 3.79 7.98
C GLN A 69 -18.05 2.95 7.94
N PRO A 70 -19.09 3.33 8.70
CA PRO A 70 -20.38 2.65 8.67
C PRO A 70 -21.02 2.63 7.27
N LEU A 71 -21.65 1.50 6.93
CA LEU A 71 -22.50 1.36 5.73
C LEU A 71 -23.92 1.90 5.98
N ASN A 72 -24.34 1.93 7.24
CA ASN A 72 -25.65 2.39 7.71
C ASN A 72 -25.51 2.98 9.12
N SER A 73 -26.62 3.46 9.70
CA SER A 73 -26.67 4.10 11.01
C SER A 73 -26.31 3.19 12.19
N SER A 74 -26.25 1.87 11.99
CA SER A 74 -25.95 0.88 13.03
C SER A 74 -24.46 0.51 13.10
N GLY A 75 -23.67 0.87 12.08
CA GLY A 75 -22.22 0.66 12.11
C GLY A 75 -21.50 1.72 12.95
N VAL A 76 -20.36 1.36 13.53
CA VAL A 76 -19.48 2.28 14.27
C VAL A 76 -18.14 2.38 13.55
N SER A 77 -17.66 3.61 13.32
CA SER A 77 -16.35 3.84 12.73
C SER A 77 -15.24 3.19 13.55
N SER A 78 -14.22 2.65 12.88
CA SER A 78 -13.08 2.02 13.54
C SER A 78 -11.80 2.18 12.73
N SER A 79 -10.67 1.79 13.32
CA SER A 79 -9.39 1.77 12.63
C SER A 79 -8.63 0.49 12.95
N LYS A 80 -7.87 -0.02 11.98
CA LYS A 80 -7.02 -1.20 12.15
C LYS A 80 -5.64 -0.94 11.56
N LYS A 81 -4.61 -1.17 12.37
CA LYS A 81 -3.22 -1.19 11.90
C LYS A 81 -2.89 -2.54 11.27
N ILE A 82 -2.31 -2.50 10.08
CA ILE A 82 -1.88 -3.64 9.29
C ILE A 82 -0.36 -3.55 9.16
N SER A 83 0.35 -4.58 9.63
CA SER A 83 1.80 -4.67 9.45
C SER A 83 2.14 -5.08 8.01
N ALA A 84 3.31 -4.66 7.54
CA ALA A 84 3.82 -5.09 6.25
C ALA A 84 4.08 -6.61 6.23
N SER A 85 3.66 -7.26 5.15
CA SER A 85 4.20 -8.55 4.72
C SER A 85 5.25 -8.27 3.66
N ILE A 86 6.51 -8.53 4.00
CA ILE A 86 7.66 -8.26 3.15
C ILE A 86 7.96 -9.48 2.29
N ASP A 87 8.19 -9.26 1.00
CA ASP A 87 8.40 -10.29 0.01
C ASP A 87 9.89 -10.55 -0.30
N GLY A 88 10.19 -11.78 -0.75
CA GLY A 88 11.53 -12.21 -1.10
C GLY A 88 12.54 -12.12 0.06
N ALA A 89 13.77 -11.70 -0.24
CA ALA A 89 14.83 -11.50 0.74
C ALA A 89 14.70 -10.17 1.53
N GLY A 90 13.53 -9.52 1.47
CA GLY A 90 13.30 -8.26 2.16
C GLY A 90 13.46 -7.00 1.31
N ASN A 91 13.80 -7.14 0.02
CA ASN A 91 14.18 -6.02 -0.85
C ASN A 91 13.36 -5.90 -2.13
N THR A 92 12.35 -6.76 -2.32
CA THR A 92 11.57 -6.84 -3.56
C THR A 92 10.27 -6.03 -3.45
N GLY A 93 9.55 -6.18 -2.35
CA GLY A 93 8.31 -5.44 -2.11
C GLY A 93 7.75 -5.64 -0.72
N ALA A 94 6.77 -4.82 -0.37
CA ALA A 94 5.96 -4.95 0.83
C ALA A 94 4.48 -4.89 0.45
N SER A 95 3.67 -5.73 1.11
CA SER A 95 2.23 -5.78 0.90
C SER A 95 1.46 -5.67 2.21
N PHE A 96 0.25 -5.11 2.13
CA PHE A 96 -0.64 -4.90 3.26
C PHE A 96 -2.02 -5.40 2.87
N LYS A 97 -2.39 -6.61 3.30
CA LYS A 97 -3.70 -7.21 3.03
C LYS A 97 -4.69 -6.86 4.13
N PHE A 98 -5.91 -6.49 3.77
CA PHE A 98 -6.97 -6.16 4.71
C PHE A 98 -8.34 -6.50 4.13
N LYS A 99 -9.30 -6.79 5.01
CA LYS A 99 -10.69 -7.00 4.58
C LYS A 99 -11.32 -5.65 4.25
N VAL A 100 -12.08 -5.58 3.16
CA VAL A 100 -12.84 -4.37 2.83
C VAL A 100 -13.99 -4.21 3.81
N LEU A 101 -14.69 -5.30 4.16
CA LEU A 101 -15.64 -5.27 5.26
C LEU A 101 -14.92 -5.30 6.61
N GLY A 102 -15.28 -4.36 7.49
CA GLY A 102 -14.83 -4.38 8.87
C GLY A 102 -15.53 -5.48 9.69
N ASN A 103 -15.15 -5.59 10.97
CA ASN A 103 -15.75 -6.59 11.85
C ASN A 103 -17.28 -6.41 11.88
N ASN A 104 -18.00 -7.53 11.78
CA ASN A 104 -19.47 -7.64 11.75
C ASN A 104 -20.15 -7.20 10.44
N GLY A 105 -19.40 -6.85 9.38
CA GLY A 105 -19.98 -6.57 8.05
C GLY A 105 -20.77 -5.27 7.93
N LEU A 106 -20.82 -4.45 8.98
CA LEU A 106 -21.57 -3.18 9.04
C LEU A 106 -20.74 -1.96 8.63
N THR A 107 -19.45 -2.14 8.39
CA THR A 107 -18.51 -1.08 8.02
C THR A 107 -17.68 -1.50 6.81
N TYR A 108 -17.13 -0.53 6.09
CA TYR A 108 -16.21 -0.77 4.99
C TYR A 108 -14.95 0.08 5.11
N ALA A 109 -13.84 -0.42 4.58
CA ALA A 109 -12.56 0.27 4.49
C ALA A 109 -12.70 1.51 3.60
N LYS A 110 -12.86 2.67 4.23
CA LYS A 110 -13.07 3.95 3.55
C LYS A 110 -11.76 4.53 3.04
N SER A 111 -10.72 4.42 3.86
CA SER A 111 -9.43 5.03 3.59
C SER A 111 -8.35 4.32 4.37
N GLY A 112 -7.10 4.52 3.97
CA GLY A 112 -5.97 4.13 4.79
C GLY A 112 -4.77 5.01 4.53
N GLN A 113 -3.91 5.13 5.53
CA GLN A 113 -2.65 5.86 5.47
C GLN A 113 -1.54 4.94 5.97
N GLY A 114 -0.48 4.83 5.20
CA GLY A 114 0.63 3.94 5.50
C GLY A 114 1.98 4.58 5.28
N LYS A 115 2.97 3.99 5.92
CA LYS A 115 4.39 4.32 5.77
C LYS A 115 5.17 3.03 5.54
N VAL A 116 6.01 3.04 4.50
CA VAL A 116 7.09 2.06 4.38
C VAL A 116 8.42 2.74 4.63
N TYR A 117 9.27 2.03 5.37
CA TYR A 117 10.64 2.43 5.64
C TYR A 117 11.56 1.51 4.85
N LEU A 118 12.49 2.12 4.13
CA LEU A 118 13.46 1.47 3.26
C LEU A 118 14.87 1.87 3.67
N HIS A 119 15.81 0.93 3.63
CA HIS A 119 17.22 1.21 3.88
C HIS A 119 18.14 0.37 2.99
N ARG A 120 19.36 0.87 2.77
CA ARG A 120 20.44 0.10 2.16
C ARG A 120 21.77 0.47 2.80
N LYS A 121 22.46 -0.53 3.37
CA LYS A 121 23.77 -0.36 4.02
C LYS A 121 24.89 -0.30 2.98
N ASN A 122 25.93 0.44 3.33
CA ASN A 122 27.19 0.64 2.60
C ASN A 122 27.01 1.16 1.16
N GLU A 123 25.91 1.85 0.89
CA GLU A 123 25.61 2.37 -0.43
C GLU A 123 24.96 3.75 -0.32
N ASP A 124 25.50 4.72 -1.05
CA ASP A 124 24.96 6.07 -1.18
C ASP A 124 24.14 6.17 -2.47
N ILE A 125 22.86 5.78 -2.36
CA ILE A 125 21.93 5.81 -3.49
C ILE A 125 21.47 7.25 -3.71
N LYS A 126 21.58 7.73 -4.95
CA LYS A 126 21.21 9.10 -5.35
C LYS A 126 19.77 9.25 -5.80
N GLN A 127 19.19 8.17 -6.31
CA GLN A 127 17.84 8.15 -6.86
C GLN A 127 17.18 6.80 -6.58
N VAL A 128 15.90 6.81 -6.25
CA VAL A 128 15.11 5.60 -6.01
C VAL A 128 13.76 5.66 -6.72
N GLY A 129 13.46 4.68 -7.56
CA GLY A 129 12.14 4.47 -8.15
C GLY A 129 11.22 3.69 -7.22
N VAL A 130 10.08 4.27 -6.86
CA VAL A 130 9.09 3.66 -5.96
C VAL A 130 7.76 3.44 -6.68
N GLY A 131 7.28 2.20 -6.66
CA GLY A 131 5.93 1.82 -7.10
C GLY A 131 4.97 1.74 -5.92
N VAL A 132 3.75 2.25 -6.06
CA VAL A 132 2.67 2.05 -5.08
C VAL A 132 1.38 1.74 -5.84
N LYS A 133 0.75 0.61 -5.52
CA LYS A 133 -0.53 0.22 -6.12
C LYS A 133 -1.48 -0.37 -5.08
N TYR A 134 -2.77 -0.19 -5.32
CA TYR A 134 -3.89 -0.79 -4.62
C TYR A 134 -4.48 -1.89 -5.50
N GLY A 135 -4.65 -3.07 -4.94
CA GLY A 135 -5.35 -4.18 -5.57
C GLY A 135 -6.73 -4.34 -4.96
N HIS A 136 -7.77 -4.02 -5.73
CA HIS A 136 -9.16 -4.24 -5.35
C HIS A 136 -9.64 -5.60 -5.85
N SER A 137 -10.08 -6.49 -4.96
CA SER A 137 -10.59 -7.80 -5.38
C SER A 137 -12.03 -7.69 -5.85
N THR A 138 -12.26 -7.98 -7.13
CA THR A 138 -13.59 -7.91 -7.77
C THR A 138 -14.42 -9.18 -7.62
N LEU A 139 -13.91 -10.18 -6.90
CA LEU A 139 -14.62 -11.41 -6.53
C LEU A 139 -14.22 -11.80 -5.10
N SER A 140 -14.88 -12.82 -4.53
CA SER A 140 -14.55 -13.39 -3.20
C SER A 140 -13.20 -14.13 -3.16
N ILE A 141 -12.27 -13.83 -4.07
CA ILE A 141 -10.92 -14.37 -4.05
C ILE A 141 -10.01 -13.50 -3.18
N SER A 142 -9.08 -14.14 -2.46
CA SER A 142 -8.03 -13.42 -1.77
C SER A 142 -6.96 -13.00 -2.79
N PRO A 143 -6.68 -11.70 -2.95
CA PRO A 143 -5.73 -11.26 -3.96
C PRO A 143 -4.28 -11.61 -3.57
N SER A 144 -3.44 -11.81 -4.59
CA SER A 144 -1.99 -11.94 -4.44
C SER A 144 -1.27 -10.84 -5.24
N VAL A 145 -0.02 -10.57 -4.85
CA VAL A 145 0.87 -9.63 -5.52
C VAL A 145 2.15 -10.33 -5.89
N SER A 146 2.71 -9.93 -7.03
CA SER A 146 4.05 -10.28 -7.46
C SER A 146 4.81 -9.00 -7.78
N PHE A 147 6.11 -9.02 -7.50
CA PHE A 147 7.00 -7.89 -7.68
C PHE A 147 8.02 -8.19 -8.78
N PRO A 148 7.66 -7.98 -10.07
CA PRO A 148 8.64 -8.08 -11.15
C PRO A 148 9.73 -7.02 -10.99
N ALA A 149 10.85 -7.21 -11.70
CA ALA A 149 12.01 -6.33 -11.63
C ALA A 149 11.68 -4.84 -11.82
N SER A 150 12.58 -3.97 -11.35
CA SER A 150 12.51 -2.50 -11.57
C SER A 150 11.27 -1.83 -10.96
N ALA A 151 10.99 -2.11 -9.67
CA ALA A 151 9.84 -1.58 -8.94
C ALA A 151 8.47 -1.94 -9.57
N GLY A 152 8.38 -3.04 -10.30
CA GLY A 152 7.12 -3.54 -10.84
C GLY A 152 6.18 -4.03 -9.74
N ILE A 153 4.87 -3.86 -9.95
CA ILE A 153 3.82 -4.43 -9.11
C ILE A 153 2.74 -4.99 -10.02
N SER A 154 2.47 -6.28 -9.87
CA SER A 154 1.42 -7.01 -10.59
C SER A 154 0.54 -7.75 -9.60
N PHE A 155 -0.76 -7.75 -9.83
CA PHE A 155 -1.72 -8.51 -9.01
C PHE A 155 -2.22 -9.73 -9.75
N SER A 156 -2.75 -10.71 -9.00
CA SER A 156 -3.46 -11.86 -9.58
C SER A 156 -4.60 -11.44 -10.49
N SER A 157 -4.99 -12.33 -11.42
CA SER A 157 -6.19 -12.15 -12.25
C SER A 157 -7.41 -11.77 -11.40
N LYS A 158 -8.28 -10.89 -11.93
CA LYS A 158 -9.51 -10.39 -11.28
C LYS A 158 -9.28 -9.46 -10.08
N VAL A 159 -8.08 -8.89 -9.98
CA VAL A 159 -7.78 -7.77 -9.09
C VAL A 159 -7.66 -6.52 -9.93
N GLU A 160 -8.50 -5.52 -9.65
CA GLU A 160 -8.38 -4.21 -10.27
C GLU A 160 -7.20 -3.47 -9.65
N SER A 161 -6.24 -3.11 -10.51
CA SER A 161 -5.04 -2.38 -10.12
C SER A 161 -5.30 -0.88 -10.20
N ILE A 162 -5.25 -0.20 -9.06
CA ILE A 162 -5.43 1.25 -8.95
C ILE A 162 -4.15 1.84 -8.38
N GLY A 163 -3.56 2.84 -9.01
CA GLY A 163 -2.35 3.44 -8.46
C GLY A 163 -1.71 4.47 -9.38
N PRO A 164 -1.00 5.45 -8.82
CA PRO A 164 -0.17 6.36 -9.62
C PRO A 164 0.99 5.60 -10.31
N ASN A 165 1.65 6.24 -11.28
CA ASN A 165 2.82 5.74 -12.06
C ASN A 165 4.02 5.39 -11.16
N GLN A 166 5.30 5.40 -11.54
CA GLN A 166 6.38 5.31 -10.53
C GLN A 166 6.76 6.71 -10.01
N LEU A 167 7.23 6.83 -8.76
CA LEU A 167 7.79 8.07 -8.22
C LEU A 167 9.30 7.91 -8.17
N MET A 168 10.02 8.86 -8.77
CA MET A 168 11.46 8.95 -8.59
C MET A 168 11.75 9.87 -7.39
N CYS A 169 12.43 9.32 -6.40
CA CYS A 169 12.90 10.03 -5.22
C CYS A 169 14.36 10.44 -5.43
N TYR A 170 14.70 11.69 -5.12
CA TYR A 170 16.07 12.22 -5.18
C TYR A 170 16.50 12.75 -3.82
N ARG A 171 17.79 12.59 -3.56
CA ARG A 171 18.46 12.99 -2.33
C ARG A 171 18.86 14.46 -2.41
#